data_AF-A0A7W8IRS5-F1
#
_entry.id   AF-A0A7W8IRS5-F1
#
_cell.length_a   1.000
_cell.length_b   1.000
_cell.length_c   1.000
_cell.angle_alpha   90.00
_cell.angle_beta   90.00
_cell.angle_gamma   90.00
#
_symmetry.space_group_name_H-M   'P 1'
#
loop_
_entity.id
_entity.type
_entity.pdbx_description
1 polymer ?
#
loop_
_entity_poly.entity_id
_entity_poly.type
_entity_poly.pdbx_seq_one_letter_code
_entity_poly.pdbx_strand_id
1 'polypeptide(L)' 'MERFKNYGLWLAIGSFTVIALQTFGVDIDFGKYEQLYEAFLSILVMAGIINNPSLGRGYLDKVEKKD' A
#
# COMPACT_ATOMS: atom_id res chain seq x y z
N MET A 1 15.02 15.11 -7.76
CA MET A 1 14.49 13.84 -8.33
C MET A 1 14.73 12.63 -7.41
N GLU A 2 14.62 12.78 -6.08
CA GLU A 2 14.68 11.62 -5.15
C GLU A 2 13.30 10.99 -4.94
N ARG A 3 12.23 11.79 -4.99
CA ARG A 3 10.84 11.33 -4.78
C ARG A 3 10.38 10.22 -5.73
N PHE A 4 10.82 10.25 -6.99
CA PHE A 4 10.55 9.19 -7.97
C PHE A 4 11.38 7.91 -7.75
N LYS A 5 12.32 7.90 -6.80
CA LYS A 5 13.03 6.70 -6.35
C LYS A 5 12.34 6.04 -5.16
N ASN A 6 11.26 6.62 -4.64
CA ASN A 6 10.54 6.10 -3.49
C ASN A 6 9.74 4.84 -3.89
N TYR A 7 10.11 3.68 -3.32
CA TYR A 7 9.42 2.41 -3.57
C TYR A 7 7.95 2.42 -3.13
N GLY A 8 7.65 3.09 -2.02
CA GLY A 8 6.27 3.22 -1.54
C GLY A 8 5.41 3.99 -2.55
N LEU A 9 5.95 5.04 -3.16
CA LEU A 9 5.23 5.80 -4.18
C LEU A 9 4.85 4.91 -5.37
N TRP A 10 5.80 4.11 -5.89
CA TRP A 10 5.52 3.21 -7.01
C TRP A 10 4.59 2.07 -6.63
N LEU A 11 4.69 1.54 -5.40
CA LEU A 11 3.73 0.57 -4.88
C LEU A 11 2.31 1.15 -4.87
N ALA A 12 2.15 2.38 -4.37
CA ALA A 12 0.87 3.07 -4.34
C ALA A 12 0.30 3.31 -5.74
N ILE A 13 1.13 3.75 -6.68
CA ILE A 13 0.75 3.93 -8.08
C ILE A 13 0.30 2.60 -8.71
N GLY A 14 1.05 1.52 -8.47
CA GLY A 14 0.70 0.18 -8.95
C GLY A 14 -0.65 -0.29 -8.41
N SER A 15 -0.86 -0.21 -7.09
CA SER A 15 -2.14 -0.55 -6.45
C SER A 15 -3.29 0.30 -6.96
N PHE A 16 -3.10 1.61 -7.09
CA PHE A 16 -4.13 2.51 -7.64
C PHE A 16 -4.48 2.18 -9.08
N THR A 17 -3.49 1.81 -9.90
CA THR A 17 -3.71 1.48 -11.31
C THR A 17 -4.62 0.26 -11.45
N VAL A 18 -4.43 -0.78 -10.63
CA VAL A 18 -5.29 -1.97 -10.64
C VAL A 18 -6.74 -1.60 -10.32
N ILE A 19 -6.97 -0.82 -9.26
CA ILE A 19 -8.30 -0.37 -8.85
C ILE A 19 -8.94 0.53 -9.94
N ALA A 20 -8.14 1.40 -10.56
CA ALA A 20 -8.60 2.26 -11.64
C ALA A 20 -9.05 1.43 -12.85
N LEU A 21 -8.28 0.41 -13.26
CA LEU A 21 -8.65 -0.48 -14.35
C LEU A 21 -9.97 -1.22 -14.08
N GLN A 22 -10.16 -1.74 -12.86
CA GLN A 22 -11.44 -2.34 -12.47
C GLN A 22 -12.60 -1.33 -12.54
N THR A 23 -12.37 -0.09 -12.12
CA THR A 23 -13.37 0.99 -12.18
C THR A 23 -13.78 1.33 -13.62
N PHE A 24 -12.87 1.20 -14.58
CA PHE A 24 -13.15 1.39 -16.01
C PHE A 24 -13.72 0.12 -16.69
N GLY A 25 -14.06 -0.92 -15.94
CA GLY A 25 -14.72 -2.13 -16.44
C GLY A 25 -13.77 -3.24 -16.89
N VAL A 26 -12.49 -3.20 -16.51
CA VAL A 26 -11.58 -4.32 -16.71
C VAL A 26 -11.84 -5.37 -15.63
N ASP A 27 -12.33 -6.54 -16.04
CA ASP A 27 -12.53 -7.67 -15.15
C ASP A 27 -11.18 -8.32 -14.82
N ILE A 28 -10.71 -8.16 -13.59
CA ILE A 28 -9.45 -8.71 -13.11
C ILE A 28 -9.75 -9.73 -12.03
N ASP A 29 -9.74 -11.00 -12.40
CA ASP A 29 -9.93 -12.12 -11.48
C ASP A 29 -8.60 -12.49 -10.81
N PHE A 30 -8.51 -12.23 -9.50
CA PHE A 30 -7.37 -12.63 -8.66
C PHE A 30 -7.59 -14.01 -8.00
N GLY A 31 -8.78 -14.60 -8.11
CA GLY A 31 -9.11 -15.92 -7.59
C GLY A 31 -8.67 -16.13 -6.14
N LYS A 32 -7.93 -17.22 -5.89
CA LYS A 32 -7.45 -17.57 -4.54
C LYS A 32 -6.44 -16.58 -3.96
N TYR A 33 -5.79 -15.78 -4.80
CA TYR A 33 -4.87 -14.76 -4.32
C TYR A 33 -5.61 -13.68 -3.55
N GLU A 34 -6.84 -13.34 -3.96
CA GLU A 34 -7.69 -12.36 -3.30
C GLU A 34 -7.99 -12.73 -1.85
N GLN A 35 -8.54 -13.92 -1.65
CA GLN A 35 -8.83 -14.43 -0.32
C GLN A 35 -7.59 -14.48 0.59
N LEU A 36 -6.42 -14.80 0.04
CA LEU A 36 -5.18 -14.85 0.81
C LEU A 36 -4.76 -13.46 1.30
N TYR A 37 -4.73 -12.47 0.41
CA TYR A 37 -4.28 -11.13 0.82
C TYR A 37 -5.32 -10.45 1.71
N GLU A 38 -6.63 -10.66 1.48
CA GLU A 38 -7.68 -10.15 2.36
C GLU A 38 -7.59 -10.74 3.76
N ALA A 39 -7.43 -12.06 3.89
CA ALA A 39 -7.26 -12.71 5.19
C ALA A 39 -6.03 -12.16 5.92
N PHE A 40 -4.90 -12.02 5.21
CA PHE A 40 -3.68 -11.45 5.79
C PHE A 40 -3.85 -9.99 6.23
N LEU A 41 -4.41 -9.12 5.37
CA LEU A 41 -4.68 -7.72 5.71
C LEU A 41 -5.66 -7.60 6.87
N SER A 42 -6.68 -8.46 6.96
CA SER A 42 -7.63 -8.48 8.07
C SER A 42 -6.94 -8.71 9.41
N ILE A 43 -5.97 -9.65 9.46
CA ILE A 43 -5.16 -9.92 10.65
C ILE A 43 -4.32 -8.69 11.02
N LEU A 44 -3.68 -8.06 10.04
CA LEU A 44 -2.87 -6.86 10.27
C LEU A 44 -3.71 -5.66 10.74
N VAL A 45 -4.95 -5.54 10.25
CA VAL A 45 -5.92 -4.54 10.71
C VAL A 45 -6.33 -4.81 12.16
N MET A 46 -6.71 -6.05 12.49
CA MET A 46 -7.08 -6.43 13.86
C MET A 46 -5.92 -6.27 14.85
N ALA A 47 -4.69 -6.56 14.40
CA ALA A 47 -3.47 -6.32 15.18
C ALA A 47 -3.11 -4.82 15.32
N GLY A 48 -3.86 -3.93 14.66
CA GLY A 48 -3.62 -2.48 14.70
C GLY A 48 -2.38 -2.03 13.92
N ILE A 49 -1.73 -2.90 13.16
CA ILE A 49 -0.47 -2.58 12.45
C ILE A 49 -0.73 -1.58 11.32
N ILE A 50 -1.80 -1.79 10.54
CA ILE A 50 -2.15 -0.92 9.40
C ILE A 50 -2.77 0.40 9.87
N ASN A 51 -3.56 0.37 10.94
CA ASN A 51 -4.37 1.51 11.37
C ASN A 51 -3.75 2.33 12.53
N ASN A 52 -2.50 2.05 12.93
CA ASN A 52 -1.83 2.81 13.99
C ASN A 52 -0.83 3.84 13.42
N PRO A 53 -1.27 5.09 13.17
CA PRO A 53 -0.43 6.13 12.60
C PRO A 53 0.72 6.58 13.53
N SER A 54 0.72 6.18 14.79
CA SER A 54 1.77 6.56 15.76
C SER A 54 3.09 5.78 15.58
N LEU A 55 3.05 4.61 14.92
CA LEU A 55 4.20 3.71 14.78
C LEU A 55 4.93 3.82 13.43
N GLY A 56 4.46 4.64 12.48
CA GLY A 56 4.97 4.65 11.10
C GLY A 56 5.38 6.03 10.58
N ARG A 57 6.44 6.09 9.75
CA ARG A 57 6.87 7.33 9.05
C ARG A 57 6.16 7.55 7.70
N GLY A 58 5.20 6.70 7.33
CA GLY A 58 4.45 6.80 6.07
C GLY A 58 5.35 6.96 4.84
N TYR A 59 4.94 7.81 3.91
CA TYR A 59 5.70 8.14 2.69
C TYR A 59 6.79 9.22 2.90
N LEU A 60 7.21 9.51 4.13
CA LEU A 60 8.22 10.56 4.39
C LEU A 60 9.58 10.14 3.82
N ASP A 61 10.10 10.97 2.91
CA ASP A 61 11.36 10.76 2.20
C ASP A 61 12.50 11.36 3.05
N LYS A 62 13.02 10.55 3.98
CA LYS A 62 14.07 10.84 4.98
C LYS A 62 13.64 11.74 6.15
N VAL A 63 14.08 11.35 7.35
CA VAL A 63 14.12 12.22 8.52
C VAL A 63 15.54 12.79 8.53
N GLU A 64 15.71 14.07 8.23
CA GLU A 64 16.98 14.74 8.56
C GLU A 64 17.17 14.61 10.07
N LYS A 65 18.17 13.83 10.50
CA LYS A 65 18.71 14.00 11.86
C LYS A 65 19.34 15.39 11.86
N LYS A 66 18.69 16.34 12.53
CA LYS A 66 19.40 17.51 13.05
C LYS A 66 20.31 16.98 14.17
N ASP A 67 21.58 16.81 13.85
CA ASP A 67 22.64 16.82 14.86
C ASP A 67 22.78 18.25 15.43
#